data_AF-A0A833N3X7-F1
#
_entry.id   AF-A0A833N3X7-F1
#
_cell.length_a   1.000
_cell.length_b   1.000
_cell.length_c   1.000
_cell.angle_alpha   90.00
_cell.angle_beta   90.00
_cell.angle_gamma   90.00
#
_symmetry.space_group_name_H-M   'P 1'
#
loop_
_entity.id
_entity.type
_entity.pdbx_description
1 polymer ?
#
loop_
_entity_poly.entity_id
_entity_poly.type
_entity_poly.pdbx_seq_one_letter_code
_entity_poly.pdbx_strand_id
1 'polypeptide(L)'
;MDFSIFCSIKKPLKYIIITLVFFQNPSHAQEYNLKSNLISQNKIVSRSKDKKIARPKVTKLKAKPRKNYNSRSHTRSKVSKIERYGRNDLKTNYVTAQPVLFSAYTGSTLINSKRLNPNTVKVKSYTDPRESLNNNSTPLNTPFGQVDWPDISSKMFIKNGKIYSYYKSYKLELTIDPQLQDASEKYLSQSRILNGSTAIIDPKTGKILALSQNGGNRNASVSVSSRAPAASLMKIITASAAIEKRNLNPYDEIAFRGGCGNLRNGNWLADPARDKQRMTFAKAFGSSCNTAFARLALYDVGLASLKLYAEKFMFNKPIPSDLKLQTSMFLLPDPDTATPQEVAEAGAGFGATKLNPVHAALLSATVNNHGIMMAPYLVEAAYNSDGKEVYRAKPMQIGRIISQQTASKIETLMLATISSGTSRRTFHKAGTRADANEIGGKTGTLLDPENRDVLYTWFSGIAPLNSPNSIAIGTVVASPQNWVVRASSVAQTTLADYLKFEKNDSRVASRSN
;
A
#
# COMPACT_ATOMS: atom_id res chain seq x y z
N MET A 1 57.90 -15.90 -11.79
CA MET A 1 59.21 -15.61 -12.40
C MET A 1 58.91 -14.63 -13.53
N ASP A 2 59.23 -13.33 -13.48
CA ASP A 2 59.98 -12.50 -12.50
C ASP A 2 59.36 -11.09 -12.44
N PHE A 3 59.26 -10.40 -11.28
CA PHE A 3 60.18 -9.33 -10.82
C PHE A 3 60.68 -8.38 -11.96
N SER A 4 60.26 -7.10 -12.05
CA SER A 4 60.81 -5.90 -11.35
C SER A 4 62.01 -5.23 -12.09
N ILE A 5 62.32 -3.92 -12.05
CA ILE A 5 61.81 -2.75 -11.29
C ILE A 5 62.24 -1.37 -11.93
N PHE A 6 61.48 -0.28 -11.70
CA PHE A 6 61.85 1.17 -11.90
C PHE A 6 62.12 1.65 -13.37
N CYS A 7 62.19 2.95 -13.73
CA CYS A 7 62.33 4.20 -12.96
C CYS A 7 61.56 5.42 -13.58
N SER A 8 61.50 6.53 -12.84
CA SER A 8 60.85 7.81 -13.17
C SER A 8 61.86 8.89 -13.58
N ILE A 9 61.47 9.89 -14.41
CA ILE A 9 62.06 11.25 -14.44
C ILE A 9 61.03 12.28 -14.99
N LYS A 10 61.23 13.56 -14.66
CA LYS A 10 60.23 14.63 -14.60
C LYS A 10 60.34 15.67 -15.75
N LYS A 11 59.18 16.19 -16.22
CA LYS A 11 58.82 17.62 -16.50
C LYS A 11 59.70 18.47 -17.46
N PRO A 12 59.23 19.60 -18.08
CA PRO A 12 58.28 20.58 -17.53
C PRO A 12 57.22 21.21 -18.47
N LEU A 13 56.43 22.13 -17.86
CA LEU A 13 55.37 22.97 -18.44
C LEU A 13 55.86 23.91 -19.56
N LYS A 14 54.92 24.35 -20.41
CA LYS A 14 54.75 25.79 -20.73
C LYS A 14 53.26 26.15 -20.90
N TYR A 15 52.95 27.41 -20.59
CA TYR A 15 51.61 28.03 -20.53
C TYR A 15 51.07 28.41 -21.92
N ILE A 16 49.76 28.66 -22.03
CA ILE A 16 49.04 29.73 -22.77
C ILE A 16 47.52 29.46 -22.69
N ILE A 17 46.54 30.38 -22.68
CA ILE A 17 46.35 31.78 -22.19
C ILE A 17 44.84 31.88 -21.85
N ILE A 18 44.44 32.72 -20.91
CA ILE A 18 43.02 33.04 -20.65
C ILE A 18 42.58 34.21 -21.53
N THR A 19 41.41 34.10 -22.17
CA THR A 19 40.73 35.26 -22.78
C THR A 19 39.34 35.43 -22.19
N LEU A 20 39.21 36.44 -21.31
CA LEU A 20 37.93 37.02 -20.91
C LEU A 20 37.42 37.94 -22.02
N VAL A 21 36.12 37.87 -22.34
CA VAL A 21 35.44 38.94 -23.09
C VAL A 21 34.35 39.54 -22.20
N PHE A 22 34.56 40.78 -21.80
CA PHE A 22 33.53 41.65 -21.24
C PHE A 22 32.78 42.35 -22.38
N PHE A 23 31.47 42.50 -22.24
CA PHE A 23 30.71 43.57 -22.87
C PHE A 23 29.69 44.12 -21.87
N GLN A 24 29.54 45.45 -21.81
CA GLN A 24 28.66 46.13 -20.86
C GLN A 24 27.56 46.91 -21.59
N ASN A 25 26.29 46.64 -21.22
CA ASN A 25 25.17 47.60 -21.05
C ASN A 25 24.69 48.50 -22.24
N PRO A 26 23.53 49.22 -22.15
CA PRO A 26 22.49 49.26 -21.09
C PRO A 26 21.01 49.12 -21.58
N SER A 27 20.06 49.19 -20.62
CA SER A 27 18.61 49.55 -20.75
C SER A 27 17.65 48.51 -21.37
N HIS A 28 16.37 48.39 -20.97
CA HIS A 28 15.50 49.22 -20.09
C HIS A 28 14.66 48.34 -19.12
N ALA A 29 14.15 48.93 -18.04
CA ALA A 29 13.49 48.22 -16.92
C ALA A 29 11.95 48.19 -16.95
N GLN A 30 11.34 47.23 -16.24
CA GLN A 30 10.15 47.47 -15.40
C GLN A 30 10.05 46.48 -14.22
N GLU A 31 9.85 47.01 -13.01
CA GLU A 31 9.66 46.27 -11.74
C GLU A 31 8.21 45.74 -11.62
N TYR A 32 7.89 44.71 -10.82
CA TYR A 32 7.64 44.77 -9.36
C TYR A 32 7.08 43.37 -8.94
N ASN A 33 7.06 42.87 -7.70
CA ASN A 33 7.56 43.24 -6.36
C ASN A 33 7.45 41.95 -5.50
N LEU A 34 8.32 41.73 -4.49
CA LEU A 34 7.93 41.09 -3.21
C LEU A 34 9.08 41.13 -2.21
N LYS A 35 8.85 41.83 -1.09
CA LYS A 35 9.89 42.19 -0.11
C LYS A 35 10.21 41.06 0.86
N SER A 36 11.50 40.94 1.17
CA SER A 36 11.98 40.34 2.42
C SER A 36 11.75 41.28 3.61
N ASN A 37 11.64 40.73 4.82
CA ASN A 37 12.06 41.41 6.04
C ASN A 37 12.38 40.40 7.15
N LEU A 38 13.32 40.80 8.02
CA LEU A 38 13.93 40.05 9.12
C LEU A 38 13.86 40.92 10.40
N ILE A 39 14.31 40.41 11.57
CA ILE A 39 14.51 41.16 12.85
C ILE A 39 13.17 41.44 13.61
N SER A 40 12.99 41.23 14.94
CA SER A 40 13.82 40.68 16.03
C SER A 40 13.02 40.25 17.29
N GLN A 41 13.57 39.28 18.03
CA GLN A 41 13.66 39.17 19.52
C GLN A 41 12.44 39.40 20.44
N ASN A 42 12.21 38.46 21.37
CA ASN A 42 12.40 38.78 22.80
C ASN A 42 12.71 37.54 23.67
N LYS A 43 13.37 37.76 24.82
CA LYS A 43 14.01 36.72 25.66
C LYS A 43 13.92 37.08 27.15
N ILE A 44 13.10 36.38 27.95
CA ILE A 44 13.11 36.45 29.44
C ILE A 44 13.06 35.03 30.03
N VAL A 45 13.62 34.86 31.24
CA VAL A 45 14.20 33.60 31.74
C VAL A 45 13.75 33.25 33.17
N SER A 46 13.42 31.96 33.40
CA SER A 46 13.57 31.16 34.64
C SER A 46 12.59 31.18 35.84
N ARG A 47 12.30 29.94 36.31
CA ARG A 47 12.30 29.39 37.70
C ARG A 47 11.30 29.85 38.79
N SER A 48 10.43 28.93 39.20
CA SER A 48 10.39 28.23 40.51
C SER A 48 9.59 26.92 40.33
N LYS A 49 9.94 25.72 40.83
CA LYS A 49 10.20 25.14 42.17
C LYS A 49 8.97 25.02 43.11
N ASP A 50 8.51 23.76 43.21
CA ASP A 50 7.90 23.05 44.34
C ASP A 50 6.78 23.69 45.18
N LYS A 51 5.60 23.06 45.16
CA LYS A 51 4.83 22.69 46.37
C LYS A 51 3.79 21.60 46.10
N LYS A 52 3.83 20.52 46.90
CA LYS A 52 2.68 19.60 47.12
C LYS A 52 1.64 20.33 47.98
N ILE A 53 0.34 19.99 47.86
CA ILE A 53 -0.61 19.74 48.98
C ILE A 53 -2.03 19.35 48.48
N ALA A 54 -2.66 18.45 49.25
CA ALA A 54 -4.09 18.10 49.37
C ALA A 54 -4.99 17.76 48.15
N ARG A 55 -5.63 16.58 48.27
CA ARG A 55 -6.97 16.27 47.72
C ARG A 55 -8.06 16.74 48.70
N PRO A 56 -9.30 16.98 48.23
CA PRO A 56 -10.50 16.66 49.00
C PRO A 56 -11.22 15.40 48.48
N LYS A 57 -11.98 14.73 49.35
CA LYS A 57 -12.85 13.59 49.02
C LYS A 57 -14.31 14.04 48.94
N VAL A 58 -15.03 13.48 47.96
CA VAL A 58 -16.40 12.92 48.04
C VAL A 58 -17.50 13.71 48.79
N THR A 59 -18.58 14.00 48.07
CA THR A 59 -19.94 13.81 48.58
C THR A 59 -20.84 13.15 47.54
N LYS A 60 -21.61 12.14 47.96
CA LYS A 60 -22.64 11.46 47.14
C LYS A 60 -23.96 12.20 47.29
N LEU A 61 -24.77 12.27 46.22
CA LEU A 61 -26.23 12.38 46.35
C LEU A 61 -26.94 11.30 45.53
N LYS A 62 -28.11 10.90 46.03
CA LYS A 62 -28.81 9.65 45.68
C LYS A 62 -29.86 9.86 44.58
N ALA A 63 -30.15 8.81 43.83
CA ALA A 63 -31.28 8.73 42.90
C ALA A 63 -32.65 8.63 43.63
N LYS A 64 -33.74 8.93 42.90
CA LYS A 64 -34.95 8.07 42.80
C LYS A 64 -35.87 8.47 41.62
N PRO A 65 -36.78 7.59 41.15
CA PRO A 65 -37.38 7.65 39.80
C PRO A 65 -38.91 7.91 39.76
N ARG A 66 -39.47 8.06 38.54
CA ARG A 66 -40.88 7.86 38.09
C ARG A 66 -40.93 8.18 36.57
N LYS A 67 -41.83 7.65 35.72
CA LYS A 67 -42.80 6.53 35.78
C LYS A 67 -43.17 6.17 34.32
N ASN A 68 -43.59 4.93 34.04
CA ASN A 68 -44.18 4.56 32.74
C ASN A 68 -45.55 5.22 32.54
N TYR A 69 -45.93 5.49 31.28
CA TYR A 69 -47.32 5.37 30.82
C TYR A 69 -47.38 4.94 29.34
N ASN A 70 -48.16 3.89 29.08
CA ASN A 70 -48.64 3.52 27.74
C ASN A 70 -50.07 4.05 27.59
N SER A 71 -50.44 4.52 26.40
CA SER A 71 -51.84 4.47 25.93
C SER A 71 -51.91 4.40 24.40
N ARG A 72 -52.87 3.62 23.90
CA ARG A 72 -53.24 3.51 22.48
C ARG A 72 -54.65 4.09 22.29
N SER A 73 -54.85 4.86 21.23
CA SER A 73 -56.08 4.90 20.40
C SER A 73 -55.83 5.89 19.23
N HIS A 74 -56.12 5.63 17.96
CA HIS A 74 -57.29 5.10 17.23
C HIS A 74 -58.37 6.13 16.86
N THR A 75 -58.22 6.71 15.66
CA THR A 75 -59.27 7.17 14.71
C THR A 75 -58.59 7.23 13.32
N ARG A 76 -59.00 6.49 12.28
CA ARG A 76 -60.15 6.72 11.35
C ARG A 76 -60.09 8.11 10.69
N SER A 77 -60.20 8.30 9.36
CA SER A 77 -60.78 7.41 8.33
C SER A 77 -60.49 7.80 6.85
N LYS A 78 -60.38 6.76 6.00
CA LYS A 78 -61.06 6.54 4.69
C LYS A 78 -60.84 7.44 3.43
N VAL A 79 -60.48 6.73 2.33
CA VAL A 79 -61.15 6.68 0.97
C VAL A 79 -60.89 7.90 0.04
N SER A 80 -60.60 7.77 -1.27
CA SER A 80 -61.02 6.80 -2.32
C SER A 80 -59.95 6.44 -3.39
N LYS A 81 -60.26 5.44 -4.24
CA LYS A 81 -59.63 5.11 -5.54
C LYS A 81 -60.48 5.65 -6.71
N ILE A 82 -59.91 5.71 -7.93
CA ILE A 82 -60.41 5.18 -9.25
C ILE A 82 -59.52 5.76 -10.40
N GLU A 83 -58.68 4.94 -11.06
CA GLU A 83 -58.74 4.46 -12.48
C GLU A 83 -58.48 5.54 -13.58
N ARG A 84 -57.38 5.47 -14.36
CA ARG A 84 -57.07 4.66 -15.59
C ARG A 84 -57.83 5.07 -16.87
N TYR A 85 -57.12 5.67 -17.84
CA TYR A 85 -56.84 5.18 -19.22
C TYR A 85 -56.39 6.33 -20.15
N GLY A 86 -55.62 6.03 -21.22
CA GLY A 86 -55.28 7.00 -22.28
C GLY A 86 -53.97 6.66 -23.00
N ARG A 87 -53.92 6.81 -24.33
CA ARG A 87 -52.83 6.33 -25.22
C ARG A 87 -52.50 7.40 -26.29
N ASN A 88 -51.35 7.22 -26.95
CA ASN A 88 -51.00 7.66 -28.31
C ASN A 88 -50.31 9.04 -28.60
N ASP A 89 -49.18 8.90 -29.31
CA ASP A 89 -48.80 9.56 -30.59
C ASP A 89 -47.99 10.89 -30.70
N LEU A 90 -46.74 10.70 -31.18
CA LEU A 90 -46.11 11.27 -32.40
C LEU A 90 -45.42 12.67 -32.46
N LYS A 91 -44.29 12.67 -33.22
CA LYS A 91 -43.63 13.73 -34.05
C LYS A 91 -42.48 14.65 -33.54
N THR A 92 -41.25 14.17 -33.79
CA THR A 92 -40.08 14.74 -34.55
C THR A 92 -39.75 16.26 -34.73
N ASN A 93 -38.42 16.55 -34.58
CA ASN A 93 -37.53 17.58 -35.22
C ASN A 93 -37.74 19.08 -34.85
N TYR A 94 -36.73 19.98 -34.86
CA TYR A 94 -35.55 20.23 -35.75
C TYR A 94 -34.26 20.66 -34.98
N VAL A 95 -33.04 20.22 -35.33
CA VAL A 95 -31.97 20.78 -36.22
C VAL A 95 -31.16 22.00 -35.71
N THR A 96 -29.85 21.79 -35.54
CA THR A 96 -28.63 22.66 -35.75
C THR A 96 -27.49 22.20 -34.82
N ALA A 97 -26.18 22.37 -35.06
CA ALA A 97 -25.39 22.66 -36.28
C ALA A 97 -23.91 22.14 -36.11
N GLN A 98 -23.04 22.40 -37.09
CA GLN A 98 -21.57 22.20 -37.13
C GLN A 98 -20.95 23.48 -37.76
N PRO A 99 -19.70 23.92 -37.44
CA PRO A 99 -18.51 23.33 -38.09
C PRO A 99 -17.17 23.30 -37.30
N VAL A 100 -16.43 22.20 -37.47
CA VAL A 100 -15.08 22.06 -38.09
C VAL A 100 -13.97 23.09 -37.79
N LEU A 101 -12.79 22.59 -37.36
CA LEU A 101 -11.48 22.92 -37.95
C LEU A 101 -10.47 21.74 -37.77
N PHE A 102 -9.49 21.63 -38.66
CA PHE A 102 -8.69 20.43 -38.95
C PHE A 102 -7.19 20.75 -39.07
N SER A 103 -6.35 19.71 -39.27
CA SER A 103 -4.93 19.70 -39.74
C SER A 103 -3.90 19.33 -38.64
N ALA A 104 -2.88 18.47 -38.85
CA ALA A 104 -2.38 17.84 -40.10
C ALA A 104 -1.72 16.45 -39.88
N TYR A 105 -1.83 15.55 -40.87
CA TYR A 105 -0.76 14.78 -41.58
C TYR A 105 0.36 14.04 -40.78
N THR A 106 0.83 12.83 -41.13
CA THR A 106 0.55 11.88 -42.24
C THR A 106 1.01 10.45 -41.87
N GLY A 107 0.49 9.41 -42.54
CA GLY A 107 1.05 8.04 -42.45
C GLY A 107 0.14 6.97 -43.07
N SER A 108 0.22 6.78 -44.39
CA SER A 108 -0.69 5.95 -45.17
C SER A 108 -0.31 4.47 -45.25
N THR A 109 -1.31 3.58 -45.21
CA THR A 109 -1.56 2.65 -46.33
C THR A 109 -2.96 2.02 -46.25
N LEU A 110 -3.60 1.88 -47.42
CA LEU A 110 -4.93 1.30 -47.59
C LEU A 110 -4.82 -0.20 -47.87
N ILE A 111 -5.68 -1.02 -47.24
CA ILE A 111 -6.08 -2.32 -47.80
C ILE A 111 -7.61 -2.34 -47.91
N ASN A 112 -8.07 -2.78 -49.07
CA ASN A 112 -9.43 -2.61 -49.60
C ASN A 112 -10.40 -3.67 -49.04
N SER A 113 -11.50 -3.24 -48.40
CA SER A 113 -12.50 -4.15 -47.82
C SER A 113 -13.84 -4.12 -48.59
N LYS A 114 -13.99 -5.00 -49.57
CA LYS A 114 -15.31 -5.34 -50.15
C LYS A 114 -15.49 -6.84 -50.35
N ARG A 115 -16.69 -7.31 -49.98
CA ARG A 115 -17.25 -8.68 -50.09
C ARG A 115 -16.73 -9.71 -49.08
N LEU A 116 -17.58 -10.07 -48.11
CA LEU A 116 -18.25 -11.38 -48.08
C LEU A 116 -19.46 -11.38 -47.11
N ASN A 117 -20.30 -12.41 -47.23
CA ASN A 117 -21.71 -12.45 -46.79
C ASN A 117 -21.91 -12.65 -45.27
N PRO A 118 -23.07 -12.25 -44.70
CA PRO A 118 -23.43 -12.55 -43.31
C PRO A 118 -24.10 -13.93 -43.22
N ASN A 119 -23.38 -14.96 -42.77
CA ASN A 119 -23.88 -16.08 -41.96
C ASN A 119 -22.81 -17.17 -41.77
N THR A 120 -22.08 -17.12 -40.66
CA THR A 120 -21.38 -18.29 -40.11
C THR A 120 -21.34 -18.21 -38.59
N VAL A 121 -22.11 -19.06 -37.92
CA VAL A 121 -21.93 -19.30 -36.48
C VAL A 121 -20.70 -20.17 -36.31
N LYS A 122 -19.64 -19.62 -35.70
CA LYS A 122 -18.50 -20.40 -35.17
C LYS A 122 -18.30 -20.06 -33.70
N VAL A 123 -18.74 -20.96 -32.82
CA VAL A 123 -18.47 -20.90 -31.38
C VAL A 123 -17.28 -21.78 -31.04
N LYS A 124 -16.08 -21.17 -30.90
CA LYS A 124 -15.02 -21.48 -29.90
C LYS A 124 -13.68 -20.88 -30.31
N SER A 125 -13.24 -19.87 -29.57
CA SER A 125 -11.86 -19.74 -29.11
C SER A 125 -11.93 -19.22 -27.67
N TYR A 126 -11.50 -20.02 -26.70
CA TYR A 126 -11.40 -19.59 -25.30
C TYR A 126 -9.94 -19.22 -25.04
N THR A 127 -9.53 -18.05 -25.51
CA THR A 127 -8.17 -17.52 -25.31
C THR A 127 -8.04 -16.95 -23.90
N ASP A 128 -7.24 -17.64 -23.09
CA ASP A 128 -6.77 -17.21 -21.78
C ASP A 128 -5.74 -16.06 -21.97
N PRO A 129 -5.88 -14.86 -21.39
CA PRO A 129 -5.17 -13.65 -21.85
C PRO A 129 -3.64 -13.58 -21.66
N ARG A 130 -2.96 -14.70 -21.37
CA ARG A 130 -1.56 -14.73 -20.91
C ARG A 130 -0.51 -14.78 -22.02
N GLU A 131 -0.91 -14.70 -23.29
CA GLU A 131 0.01 -14.78 -24.45
C GLU A 131 0.85 -13.51 -24.71
N SER A 132 0.62 -12.40 -24.00
CA SER A 132 1.35 -11.13 -24.20
C SER A 132 2.18 -10.68 -22.98
N LEU A 133 2.98 -11.58 -22.41
CA LEU A 133 4.08 -11.19 -21.53
C LEU A 133 5.25 -10.57 -22.32
N ASN A 134 5.04 -9.36 -22.85
CA ASN A 134 6.05 -8.28 -22.90
C ASN A 134 5.43 -6.99 -23.43
N ASN A 135 5.79 -5.88 -22.78
CA ASN A 135 5.51 -4.48 -23.13
C ASN A 135 4.07 -3.97 -22.87
N ASN A 136 3.99 -2.93 -22.03
CA ASN A 136 2.87 -2.00 -21.84
C ASN A 136 1.57 -2.56 -21.24
N SER A 137 1.39 -2.29 -19.94
CA SER A 137 0.21 -1.63 -19.34
C SER A 137 -1.21 -2.17 -19.61
N THR A 138 -1.35 -3.35 -20.20
CA THR A 138 -2.65 -3.83 -20.69
C THR A 138 -3.46 -4.44 -19.54
N PRO A 139 -4.71 -4.00 -19.30
CA PRO A 139 -5.59 -4.62 -18.31
C PRO A 139 -5.80 -6.12 -18.57
N LEU A 140 -6.05 -6.89 -17.51
CA LEU A 140 -6.52 -8.28 -17.65
C LEU A 140 -7.78 -8.30 -18.54
N ASN A 141 -7.68 -8.98 -19.69
CA ASN A 141 -8.74 -9.02 -20.70
C ASN A 141 -9.87 -9.97 -20.26
N THR A 142 -10.68 -9.53 -19.30
CA THR A 142 -11.87 -10.24 -18.84
C THR A 142 -13.11 -9.78 -19.63
N PRO A 143 -14.16 -10.61 -19.78
CA PRO A 143 -15.40 -10.21 -20.46
C PRO A 143 -16.11 -8.99 -19.84
N PHE A 144 -15.80 -8.67 -18.58
CA PHE A 144 -16.34 -7.54 -17.83
C PHE A 144 -15.40 -6.33 -17.78
N GLY A 145 -14.14 -6.47 -18.22
CA GLY A 145 -13.06 -5.50 -18.04
C GLY A 145 -12.63 -5.36 -16.57
N GLN A 146 -11.80 -4.37 -16.27
CA GLN A 146 -11.43 -4.11 -14.87
C GLN A 146 -12.61 -3.54 -14.06
N VAL A 147 -12.86 -4.13 -12.89
CA VAL A 147 -13.91 -3.73 -11.96
C VAL A 147 -13.48 -2.57 -11.06
N ASP A 148 -14.45 -1.79 -10.61
CA ASP A 148 -14.24 -0.65 -9.71
C ASP A 148 -14.72 -1.03 -8.30
N TRP A 149 -13.87 -0.88 -7.27
CA TRP A 149 -14.20 -1.39 -5.93
C TRP A 149 -15.51 -0.80 -5.35
N PRO A 150 -15.70 0.54 -5.29
CA PRO A 150 -16.99 1.16 -4.94
C PRO A 150 -18.24 0.61 -5.66
N ASP A 151 -18.14 0.30 -6.96
CA ASP A 151 -19.28 -0.26 -7.71
C ASP A 151 -19.58 -1.71 -7.31
N ILE A 152 -18.53 -2.50 -7.09
CA ILE A 152 -18.65 -3.90 -6.63
C ILE A 152 -19.17 -3.96 -5.19
N SER A 153 -18.56 -3.22 -4.27
CA SER A 153 -18.83 -3.30 -2.84
C SER A 153 -20.25 -2.82 -2.49
N SER A 154 -20.78 -1.85 -3.24
CA SER A 154 -22.15 -1.34 -3.05
C SER A 154 -23.26 -2.32 -3.49
N LYS A 155 -22.91 -3.45 -4.11
CA LYS A 155 -23.86 -4.45 -4.66
C LYS A 155 -23.54 -5.87 -4.23
N MET A 156 -22.71 -6.05 -3.20
CA MET A 156 -22.35 -7.37 -2.66
C MET A 156 -23.56 -8.04 -1.98
N PHE A 157 -23.72 -9.34 -2.23
CA PHE A 157 -24.71 -10.19 -1.55
C PHE A 157 -24.17 -11.61 -1.38
N ILE A 158 -24.59 -12.29 -0.31
CA ILE A 158 -24.18 -13.68 -0.03
C ILE A 158 -25.21 -14.64 -0.61
N LYS A 159 -24.75 -15.69 -1.29
CA LYS A 159 -25.57 -16.84 -1.71
C LYS A 159 -24.76 -18.13 -1.57
N ASN A 160 -25.32 -19.14 -0.91
CA ASN A 160 -24.69 -20.44 -0.70
C ASN A 160 -23.26 -20.35 -0.12
N GLY A 161 -23.06 -19.48 0.88
CA GLY A 161 -21.75 -19.25 1.52
C GLY A 161 -20.75 -18.42 0.72
N LYS A 162 -21.02 -18.13 -0.56
CA LYS A 162 -20.17 -17.31 -1.44
C LYS A 162 -20.69 -15.88 -1.56
N ILE A 163 -19.79 -14.94 -1.82
CA ILE A 163 -20.13 -13.56 -2.14
C ILE A 163 -20.25 -13.39 -3.65
N TYR A 164 -21.31 -12.69 -4.06
CA TYR A 164 -21.55 -12.25 -5.42
C TYR A 164 -21.74 -10.72 -5.46
N SER A 165 -21.54 -10.13 -6.64
CA SER A 165 -21.91 -8.73 -6.92
C SER A 165 -22.34 -8.56 -8.38
N TYR A 166 -23.09 -7.50 -8.70
CA TYR A 166 -23.51 -7.19 -10.06
C TYR A 166 -22.68 -6.05 -10.67
N TYR A 167 -22.01 -6.34 -11.79
CA TYR A 167 -21.19 -5.36 -12.50
C TYR A 167 -21.55 -5.35 -14.00
N LYS A 168 -22.02 -4.19 -14.49
CA LYS A 168 -22.61 -4.05 -15.83
C LYS A 168 -23.74 -5.09 -16.00
N SER A 169 -23.70 -5.91 -17.05
CA SER A 169 -24.63 -7.02 -17.31
C SER A 169 -24.21 -8.36 -16.68
N TYR A 170 -23.13 -8.41 -15.90
CA TYR A 170 -22.60 -9.64 -15.33
C TYR A 170 -22.93 -9.78 -13.85
N LYS A 171 -23.21 -11.03 -13.44
CA LYS A 171 -23.16 -11.47 -12.05
C LYS A 171 -21.77 -12.04 -11.80
N LEU A 172 -21.03 -11.45 -10.87
CA LEU A 172 -19.67 -11.86 -10.51
C LEU A 172 -19.71 -12.66 -9.21
N GLU A 173 -19.01 -13.80 -9.17
CA GLU A 173 -18.62 -14.52 -7.95
C GLU A 173 -17.27 -13.94 -7.49
N LEU A 174 -17.18 -13.49 -6.25
CA LEU A 174 -15.96 -12.84 -5.73
C LEU A 174 -15.10 -13.84 -4.95
N THR A 175 -13.80 -13.55 -4.87
CA THR A 175 -12.83 -14.25 -4.03
C THR A 175 -12.94 -13.91 -2.54
N ILE A 176 -13.80 -12.96 -2.18
CA ILE A 176 -13.96 -12.46 -0.81
C ILE A 176 -14.52 -13.55 0.09
N ASP A 177 -13.82 -13.81 1.20
CA ASP A 177 -14.31 -14.60 2.31
C ASP A 177 -15.21 -13.74 3.22
N PRO A 178 -16.47 -14.16 3.50
CA PRO A 178 -17.39 -13.37 4.31
C PRO A 178 -16.92 -13.08 5.74
N GLN A 179 -16.19 -14.02 6.36
CA GLN A 179 -15.76 -13.91 7.76
C GLN A 179 -14.57 -12.96 7.89
N LEU A 180 -13.59 -13.06 6.97
CA LEU A 180 -12.46 -12.13 6.89
C LEU A 180 -12.90 -10.71 6.50
N GLN A 181 -13.89 -10.57 5.62
CA GLN A 181 -14.49 -9.27 5.30
C GLN A 181 -15.16 -8.66 6.53
N ASP A 182 -16.11 -9.34 7.18
CA ASP A 182 -16.81 -8.83 8.38
C ASP A 182 -15.83 -8.48 9.51
N ALA A 183 -14.87 -9.36 9.83
CA ALA A 183 -13.87 -9.11 10.85
C ALA A 183 -13.08 -7.82 10.57
N SER A 184 -12.60 -7.66 9.33
CA SER A 184 -11.79 -6.48 8.97
C SER A 184 -12.61 -5.18 8.90
N GLU A 185 -13.86 -5.22 8.41
CA GLU A 185 -14.79 -4.07 8.39
C GLU A 185 -15.20 -3.63 9.79
N LYS A 186 -15.51 -4.59 10.68
CA LYS A 186 -15.89 -4.35 12.07
C LYS A 186 -14.79 -3.62 12.86
N TYR A 187 -13.53 -4.02 12.70
CA TYR A 187 -12.43 -3.34 13.39
C TYR A 187 -12.07 -1.97 12.80
N LEU A 188 -12.22 -1.79 11.49
CA LEU A 188 -12.07 -0.47 10.87
C LEU A 188 -13.19 0.50 11.28
N SER A 189 -14.45 0.05 11.28
CA SER A 189 -15.63 0.87 11.62
C SER A 189 -15.71 1.26 13.09
N GLN A 190 -15.31 0.38 14.01
CA GLN A 190 -15.25 0.67 15.45
C GLN A 190 -14.08 1.60 15.84
N SER A 191 -13.11 1.79 14.95
CA SER A 191 -11.96 2.65 15.20
C SER A 191 -12.30 4.11 14.91
N ARG A 192 -12.01 5.02 15.86
CA ARG A 192 -12.13 6.49 15.67
C ARG A 192 -10.99 7.01 14.78
N ILE A 193 -11.04 6.68 13.49
CA ILE A 193 -10.05 7.01 12.47
C ILE A 193 -10.63 8.01 11.47
N LEU A 194 -9.77 8.77 10.79
CA LEU A 194 -10.20 9.67 9.71
C LEU A 194 -10.57 8.86 8.47
N ASN A 195 -9.71 7.91 8.14
CA ASN A 195 -9.95 6.88 7.14
C ASN A 195 -8.97 5.71 7.33
N GLY A 196 -9.24 4.58 6.69
CA GLY A 196 -8.36 3.42 6.71
C GLY A 196 -8.89 2.29 5.83
N SER A 197 -8.04 1.29 5.58
CA SER A 197 -8.39 0.11 4.79
C SER A 197 -7.51 -1.08 5.16
N THR A 198 -8.05 -2.28 4.98
CA THR A 198 -7.36 -3.55 5.11
C THR A 198 -7.61 -4.37 3.84
N ALA A 199 -6.54 -4.77 3.16
CA ALA A 199 -6.57 -5.82 2.14
C ALA A 199 -6.01 -7.13 2.73
N ILE A 200 -6.63 -8.25 2.40
CA ILE A 200 -6.16 -9.61 2.74
C ILE A 200 -6.04 -10.40 1.45
N ILE A 201 -4.91 -11.09 1.27
CA ILE A 201 -4.56 -11.84 0.06
C ILE A 201 -4.08 -13.25 0.43
N ASP A 202 -4.52 -14.25 -0.32
CA ASP A 202 -3.87 -15.58 -0.35
C ASP A 202 -2.52 -15.47 -1.07
N PRO A 203 -1.37 -15.68 -0.39
CA PRO A 203 -0.04 -15.54 -0.98
C PRO A 203 0.23 -16.45 -2.17
N LYS A 204 -0.37 -17.65 -2.19
CA LYS A 204 -0.11 -18.67 -3.21
C LYS A 204 -0.89 -18.43 -4.50
N THR A 205 -2.08 -17.86 -4.40
CA THR A 205 -2.98 -17.69 -5.55
C THR A 205 -3.11 -16.26 -6.04
N GLY A 206 -2.98 -15.27 -5.14
CA GLY A 206 -3.33 -13.87 -5.41
C GLY A 206 -4.81 -13.55 -5.18
N LYS A 207 -5.63 -14.47 -4.66
CA LYS A 207 -7.03 -14.17 -4.31
C LYS A 207 -7.10 -13.05 -3.29
N ILE A 208 -7.88 -12.00 -3.57
CA ILE A 208 -8.24 -10.97 -2.59
C ILE A 208 -9.34 -11.55 -1.70
N LEU A 209 -8.98 -11.98 -0.50
CA LEU A 209 -9.88 -12.63 0.47
C LEU A 209 -10.69 -11.61 1.28
N ALA A 210 -10.18 -10.39 1.46
CA ALA A 210 -10.95 -9.28 2.00
C ALA A 210 -10.39 -7.95 1.48
N LEU A 211 -11.27 -6.96 1.33
CA LEU A 211 -10.91 -5.60 0.95
C LEU A 211 -11.83 -4.60 1.64
N SER A 212 -11.55 -4.27 2.90
CA SER A 212 -12.39 -3.38 3.71
C SER A 212 -11.87 -1.94 3.73
N GLN A 213 -12.76 -0.98 3.93
CA GLN A 213 -12.43 0.43 4.15
C GLN A 213 -13.39 1.08 5.15
N ASN A 214 -12.89 2.06 5.88
CA ASN A 214 -13.69 3.04 6.61
C ASN A 214 -13.22 4.44 6.18
N GLY A 215 -14.16 5.34 5.88
CA GLY A 215 -13.89 6.62 5.24
C GLY A 215 -13.55 6.51 3.74
N GLY A 216 -13.34 7.66 3.10
CA GLY A 216 -13.24 7.79 1.64
C GLY A 216 -14.61 7.99 0.96
N ASN A 217 -14.61 8.09 -0.37
CA ASN A 217 -15.82 8.19 -1.18
C ASN A 217 -15.65 7.44 -2.51
N ARG A 218 -16.68 7.40 -3.39
CA ARG A 218 -16.62 6.68 -4.68
C ARG A 218 -15.44 7.11 -5.57
N ASN A 219 -15.09 8.40 -5.57
CA ASN A 219 -13.98 8.95 -6.36
C ASN A 219 -12.62 8.85 -5.61
N ALA A 220 -12.63 8.36 -4.37
CA ALA A 220 -11.50 8.35 -3.46
C ALA A 220 -11.54 7.14 -2.51
N SER A 221 -11.73 5.93 -3.04
CA SER A 221 -11.68 4.69 -2.25
C SER A 221 -10.29 4.50 -1.66
N VAL A 222 -10.21 4.28 -0.34
CA VAL A 222 -8.95 4.06 0.37
C VAL A 222 -8.36 2.71 -0.01
N SER A 223 -9.21 1.69 -0.20
CA SER A 223 -8.85 0.31 -0.56
C SER A 223 -7.97 0.15 -1.79
N VAL A 224 -8.12 1.03 -2.79
CA VAL A 224 -7.44 0.90 -4.09
C VAL A 224 -6.57 2.11 -4.45
N SER A 225 -6.54 3.15 -3.59
CA SER A 225 -5.80 4.39 -3.89
C SER A 225 -4.40 4.43 -3.31
N SER A 226 -3.44 4.89 -4.11
CA SER A 226 -2.05 5.13 -3.69
C SER A 226 -1.92 6.57 -3.19
N ARG A 227 -2.57 6.89 -2.06
CA ARG A 227 -2.51 8.21 -1.42
C ARG A 227 -1.55 8.25 -0.24
N ALA A 228 -1.64 7.26 0.64
CA ALA A 228 -0.86 7.22 1.88
C ALA A 228 0.64 6.94 1.59
N PRO A 229 1.56 7.63 2.27
CA PRO A 229 3.00 7.42 2.11
C PRO A 229 3.40 6.05 2.63
N ALA A 230 4.24 5.31 1.88
CA ALA A 230 4.62 3.93 2.21
C ALA A 230 5.43 3.83 3.53
N ALA A 231 6.13 4.90 3.88
CA ALA A 231 6.95 5.00 5.08
C ALA A 231 7.94 3.83 5.19
N SER A 232 8.23 3.37 6.42
CA SER A 232 9.11 2.24 6.67
C SER A 232 8.65 0.87 6.13
N LEU A 233 7.56 0.75 5.36
CA LEU A 233 7.31 -0.45 4.55
C LEU A 233 8.37 -0.61 3.45
N MET A 234 8.98 0.49 2.96
CA MET A 234 10.07 0.43 1.99
C MET A 234 11.33 -0.32 2.49
N LYS A 235 11.41 -0.57 3.80
CA LYS A 235 12.46 -1.40 4.39
C LYS A 235 12.35 -2.88 3.99
N ILE A 236 11.19 -3.35 3.51
CA ILE A 236 11.06 -4.67 2.87
C ILE A 236 11.88 -4.70 1.58
N ILE A 237 11.76 -3.67 0.74
CA ILE A 237 12.47 -3.54 -0.54
C ILE A 237 13.97 -3.35 -0.28
N THR A 238 14.33 -2.45 0.65
CA THR A 238 15.74 -2.20 1.02
C THR A 238 16.39 -3.44 1.63
N ALA A 239 15.68 -4.19 2.48
CA ALA A 239 16.17 -5.46 3.03
C ALA A 239 16.34 -6.53 1.95
N SER A 240 15.36 -6.67 1.04
CA SER A 240 15.45 -7.57 -0.11
C SER A 240 16.70 -7.31 -0.93
N ALA A 241 16.93 -6.05 -1.30
CA ALA A 241 18.08 -5.65 -2.10
C ALA A 241 19.41 -5.88 -1.36
N ALA A 242 19.46 -5.63 -0.05
CA ALA A 242 20.65 -5.86 0.77
C ALA A 242 20.99 -7.36 0.87
N ILE A 243 19.99 -8.22 1.08
CA ILE A 243 20.19 -9.67 1.15
C ILE A 243 20.61 -10.22 -0.22
N GLU A 244 19.93 -9.86 -1.30
CA GLU A 244 20.25 -10.40 -2.64
C GLU A 244 21.64 -9.93 -3.13
N LYS A 245 22.07 -8.71 -2.79
CA LYS A 245 23.34 -8.13 -3.24
C LYS A 245 24.54 -8.45 -2.35
N ARG A 246 24.33 -8.69 -1.04
CA ARG A 246 25.40 -8.86 -0.04
C ARG A 246 25.32 -10.17 0.74
N ASN A 247 24.32 -11.01 0.47
CA ASN A 247 23.99 -12.21 1.25
C ASN A 247 23.79 -11.97 2.76
N LEU A 248 23.38 -10.76 3.14
CA LEU A 248 23.21 -10.36 4.54
C LEU A 248 22.26 -11.34 5.27
N ASN A 249 22.59 -11.74 6.50
CA ASN A 249 21.83 -12.67 7.31
C ASN A 249 21.05 -11.91 8.41
N PRO A 250 19.92 -12.46 8.90
CA PRO A 250 19.13 -11.81 9.95
C PRO A 250 19.90 -11.45 11.23
N TYR A 251 20.98 -12.18 11.53
CA TYR A 251 21.78 -11.99 12.74
C TYR A 251 23.06 -11.17 12.53
N ASP A 252 23.39 -10.78 11.29
CA ASP A 252 24.58 -9.97 11.01
C ASP A 252 24.47 -8.61 11.70
N GLU A 253 25.57 -8.15 12.31
CA GLU A 253 25.59 -6.91 13.07
C GLU A 253 25.82 -5.67 12.20
N ILE A 254 24.93 -4.69 12.35
CA ILE A 254 25.07 -3.37 11.77
C ILE A 254 25.71 -2.46 12.82
N ALA A 255 26.95 -2.04 12.55
CA ALA A 255 27.60 -0.94 13.26
C ALA A 255 26.87 0.37 12.97
N PHE A 256 26.59 1.17 14.00
CA PHE A 256 26.02 2.52 13.86
C PHE A 256 26.28 3.40 15.10
N ARG A 257 25.79 4.65 15.03
CA ARG A 257 25.76 5.60 16.14
C ARG A 257 24.43 6.34 16.25
N GLY A 258 24.11 6.81 17.45
CA GLY A 258 22.93 7.63 17.71
C GLY A 258 21.63 6.83 17.88
N GLY A 259 20.51 7.49 17.61
CA GLY A 259 19.17 6.90 17.75
C GLY A 259 18.64 6.33 16.44
N CYS A 260 17.55 5.57 16.54
CA CYS A 260 16.83 5.00 15.40
C CYS A 260 15.81 5.94 14.73
N GLY A 261 15.57 7.13 15.31
CA GLY A 261 14.41 7.97 14.98
C GLY A 261 14.58 8.91 13.79
N ASN A 262 15.71 9.63 13.67
CA ASN A 262 15.89 10.68 12.67
C ASN A 262 17.23 10.55 11.92
N LEU A 263 17.30 11.15 10.72
CA LEU A 263 18.47 11.14 9.83
C LEU A 263 19.18 12.50 9.74
N ARG A 264 18.86 13.46 10.62
CA ARG A 264 19.27 14.87 10.48
C ARG A 264 20.73 15.16 10.81
N ASN A 265 21.39 14.30 11.59
CA ASN A 265 22.69 14.59 12.19
C ASN A 265 23.86 13.81 11.54
N GLY A 266 23.70 13.31 10.31
CA GLY A 266 24.73 12.52 9.62
C GLY A 266 25.13 11.20 10.31
N ASN A 267 24.37 10.74 11.32
CA ASN A 267 24.68 9.53 12.09
C ASN A 267 24.59 8.22 11.26
N TRP A 268 23.98 8.29 10.07
CA TRP A 268 23.91 7.19 9.11
C TRP A 268 25.22 7.03 8.30
N LEU A 269 26.03 8.08 8.16
CA LEU A 269 27.38 8.00 7.57
C LEU A 269 28.29 7.14 8.45
N ALA A 270 29.05 6.23 7.84
CA ALA A 270 30.00 5.37 8.54
C ALA A 270 31.17 6.18 9.11
N ASP A 271 31.53 5.90 10.37
CA ASP A 271 32.85 6.25 10.93
C ASP A 271 33.16 5.29 12.10
N PRO A 272 34.15 4.38 11.97
CA PRO A 272 34.46 3.35 12.97
C PRO A 272 34.92 3.90 14.34
N ALA A 273 35.43 5.13 14.40
CA ALA A 273 35.83 5.74 15.65
C ALA A 273 34.60 6.06 16.51
N ARG A 274 33.49 6.52 15.89
CA ARG A 274 32.23 6.87 16.59
C ARG A 274 31.16 5.78 16.59
N ASP A 275 31.21 4.81 15.69
CA ASP A 275 30.21 3.75 15.56
C ASP A 275 30.37 2.63 16.60
N LYS A 276 30.11 2.96 17.87
CA LYS A 276 30.23 2.05 19.02
C LYS A 276 28.98 1.19 19.28
N GLN A 277 27.85 1.47 18.64
CA GLN A 277 26.63 0.68 18.80
C GLN A 277 26.57 -0.44 17.75
N ARG A 278 25.93 -1.55 18.12
CA ARG A 278 25.65 -2.70 17.27
C ARG A 278 24.18 -3.08 17.38
N MET A 279 23.60 -3.55 16.28
CA MET A 279 22.31 -4.25 16.29
C MET A 279 22.27 -5.26 15.16
N THR A 280 21.67 -6.43 15.40
CA THR A 280 21.44 -7.40 14.34
C THR A 280 20.49 -6.81 13.28
N PHE A 281 20.62 -7.25 12.04
CA PHE A 281 19.77 -6.82 10.93
C PHE A 281 18.27 -7.06 11.21
N ALA A 282 17.91 -8.21 11.82
CA ALA A 282 16.57 -8.51 12.30
C ALA A 282 16.08 -7.48 13.34
N LYS A 283 16.92 -7.09 14.30
CA LYS A 283 16.58 -6.05 15.28
C LYS A 283 16.46 -4.68 14.63
N ALA A 284 17.27 -4.36 13.63
CA ALA A 284 17.19 -3.12 12.86
C ALA A 284 15.85 -3.01 12.09
N PHE A 285 15.45 -4.08 11.39
CA PHE A 285 14.17 -4.17 10.68
C PHE A 285 13.00 -4.14 11.67
N GLY A 286 13.09 -4.97 12.72
CA GLY A 286 12.10 -5.17 13.77
C GLY A 286 11.74 -3.89 14.51
N SER A 287 12.77 -3.16 14.98
CA SER A 287 12.64 -1.84 15.62
C SER A 287 12.40 -0.69 14.63
N SER A 288 12.41 -0.97 13.32
CA SER A 288 12.29 0.01 12.25
C SER A 288 13.36 1.11 12.29
N CYS A 289 14.61 0.75 12.61
CA CYS A 289 15.68 1.71 12.79
C CYS A 289 16.00 2.48 11.50
N ASN A 290 15.87 3.81 11.50
CA ASN A 290 16.10 4.63 10.31
C ASN A 290 17.60 4.71 9.98
N THR A 291 18.44 5.01 10.97
CA THR A 291 19.89 5.17 10.81
C THR A 291 20.58 3.91 10.25
N ALA A 292 20.19 2.72 10.71
CA ALA A 292 20.70 1.45 10.19
C ALA A 292 20.27 1.21 8.73
N PHE A 293 19.01 1.47 8.38
CA PHE A 293 18.51 1.28 7.00
C PHE A 293 19.05 2.33 6.03
N ALA A 294 19.22 3.57 6.46
CA ALA A 294 19.94 4.60 5.72
C ALA A 294 21.37 4.19 5.39
N ARG A 295 22.07 3.57 6.35
CA ARG A 295 23.44 3.06 6.16
C ARG A 295 23.48 1.88 5.17
N LEU A 296 22.62 0.88 5.34
CA LEU A 296 22.47 -0.22 4.37
C LEU A 296 22.16 0.31 2.96
N ALA A 297 21.26 1.29 2.86
CA ALA A 297 20.88 1.88 1.59
C ALA A 297 22.06 2.55 0.86
N LEU A 298 22.93 3.25 1.60
CA LEU A 298 24.07 3.95 1.03
C LEU A 298 25.24 3.03 0.68
N TYR A 299 25.65 2.15 1.59
CA TYR A 299 26.91 1.39 1.45
C TYR A 299 26.73 -0.03 0.90
N ASP A 300 25.58 -0.67 1.14
CA ASP A 300 25.34 -2.06 0.73
C ASP A 300 24.47 -2.14 -0.52
N VAL A 301 23.35 -1.41 -0.53
CA VAL A 301 22.34 -1.45 -1.62
C VAL A 301 22.73 -0.53 -2.77
N GLY A 302 22.87 0.76 -2.52
CA GLY A 302 23.03 1.79 -3.56
C GLY A 302 21.73 2.07 -4.32
N LEU A 303 21.63 3.29 -4.87
CA LEU A 303 20.40 3.80 -5.47
C LEU A 303 19.88 2.98 -6.67
N ALA A 304 20.79 2.52 -7.53
CA ALA A 304 20.44 1.68 -8.69
C ALA A 304 19.79 0.34 -8.29
N SER A 305 20.32 -0.33 -7.26
CA SER A 305 19.71 -1.57 -6.75
C SER A 305 18.40 -1.29 -6.01
N LEU A 306 18.28 -0.16 -5.29
CA LEU A 306 17.03 0.23 -4.66
C LEU A 306 15.92 0.47 -5.71
N LYS A 307 16.24 1.13 -6.83
CA LYS A 307 15.35 1.29 -7.99
C LYS A 307 14.96 -0.05 -8.61
N LEU A 308 15.94 -0.91 -8.90
CA LEU A 308 15.70 -2.24 -9.45
C LEU A 308 14.72 -3.05 -8.60
N TYR A 309 14.96 -3.16 -7.29
CA TYR A 309 14.08 -3.94 -6.42
C TYR A 309 12.72 -3.27 -6.23
N ALA A 310 12.64 -1.94 -6.15
CA ALA A 310 11.35 -1.24 -6.15
C ALA A 310 10.51 -1.59 -7.40
N GLU A 311 11.13 -1.58 -8.57
CA GLU A 311 10.48 -1.94 -9.83
C GLU A 311 10.14 -3.44 -9.95
N LYS A 312 10.94 -4.35 -9.38
CA LYS A 312 10.59 -5.77 -9.28
C LYS A 312 9.39 -5.96 -8.34
N PHE A 313 9.34 -5.24 -7.23
CA PHE A 313 8.17 -5.11 -6.36
C PHE A 313 7.09 -4.16 -6.95
N MET A 314 6.98 -4.02 -8.28
CA MET A 314 5.90 -3.31 -8.99
C MET A 314 5.65 -1.84 -8.61
N PHE A 315 6.58 -1.15 -7.91
CA PHE A 315 6.49 0.30 -7.77
C PHE A 315 6.74 0.99 -9.12
N ASN A 316 6.04 2.12 -9.32
CA ASN A 316 6.01 2.90 -10.55
C ASN A 316 5.45 2.14 -11.77
N LYS A 317 4.82 0.97 -11.57
CA LYS A 317 4.24 0.13 -12.62
C LYS A 317 2.79 -0.26 -12.28
N PRO A 318 1.88 -0.38 -13.26
CA PRO A 318 0.55 -0.92 -13.00
C PRO A 318 0.68 -2.39 -12.59
N ILE A 319 -0.03 -2.79 -11.54
CA ILE A 319 -0.10 -4.19 -11.11
C ILE A 319 -1.19 -4.88 -11.94
N PRO A 320 -0.90 -5.99 -12.66
CA PRO A 320 -1.92 -6.77 -13.36
C PRO A 320 -2.98 -7.27 -12.37
N SER A 321 -4.21 -6.79 -12.53
CA SER A 321 -5.36 -7.19 -11.74
C SER A 321 -6.65 -7.03 -12.53
N ASP A 322 -7.68 -7.80 -12.18
CA ASP A 322 -9.06 -7.56 -12.61
C ASP A 322 -9.71 -6.39 -11.85
N LEU A 323 -9.09 -5.93 -10.75
CA LEU A 323 -9.48 -4.76 -9.98
C LEU A 323 -8.70 -3.52 -10.42
N LYS A 324 -9.36 -2.37 -10.54
CA LYS A 324 -8.68 -1.08 -10.77
C LYS A 324 -7.88 -0.67 -9.53
N LEU A 325 -6.56 -0.77 -9.61
CA LEU A 325 -5.62 -0.32 -8.59
C LEU A 325 -4.87 0.93 -9.07
N GLN A 326 -4.76 1.95 -8.21
CA GLN A 326 -3.87 3.08 -8.50
C GLN A 326 -2.41 2.64 -8.32
N THR A 327 -1.59 2.84 -9.36
CA THR A 327 -0.13 2.61 -9.34
C THR A 327 0.50 3.18 -8.08
N SER A 328 1.20 2.33 -7.33
CA SER A 328 2.02 2.78 -6.19
C SER A 328 3.31 3.39 -6.69
N MET A 329 3.78 4.43 -6.02
CA MET A 329 4.91 5.24 -6.46
C MET A 329 6.05 5.10 -5.47
N PHE A 330 7.27 4.98 -6.00
CA PHE A 330 8.50 5.25 -5.29
C PHE A 330 9.39 6.07 -6.20
N LEU A 331 9.23 7.39 -6.14
CA LEU A 331 10.08 8.32 -6.87
C LEU A 331 11.39 8.43 -6.11
N LEU A 332 12.43 7.87 -6.70
CA LEU A 332 13.80 7.95 -6.24
C LEU A 332 14.48 9.19 -6.84
N PRO A 333 15.49 9.77 -6.16
CA PRO A 333 16.29 10.84 -6.73
C PRO A 333 17.02 10.38 -8.01
N ASP A 334 17.44 11.34 -8.82
CA ASP A 334 18.20 11.07 -10.03
C ASP A 334 19.57 10.46 -9.69
N PRO A 335 19.96 9.29 -10.24
CA PRO A 335 21.25 8.66 -9.96
C PRO A 335 22.48 9.54 -10.14
N ASP A 336 22.44 10.50 -11.06
CA ASP A 336 23.59 11.34 -11.41
C ASP A 336 23.72 12.57 -10.50
N THR A 337 22.65 12.96 -9.80
CA THR A 337 22.64 14.13 -8.89
C THR A 337 22.26 13.81 -7.43
N ALA A 338 21.88 12.57 -7.13
CA ALA A 338 21.44 12.15 -5.80
C ALA A 338 22.50 12.38 -4.72
N THR A 339 22.14 13.16 -3.72
CA THR A 339 22.97 13.33 -2.53
C THR A 339 22.95 12.06 -1.65
N PRO A 340 24.02 11.81 -0.88
CA PRO A 340 24.03 10.72 0.10
C PRO A 340 22.87 10.76 1.12
N GLN A 341 22.36 11.96 1.45
CA GLN A 341 21.19 12.13 2.33
C GLN A 341 19.91 11.59 1.66
N GLU A 342 19.68 11.86 0.38
CA GLU A 342 18.48 11.39 -0.34
C GLU A 342 18.47 9.87 -0.51
N VAL A 343 19.63 9.25 -0.78
CA VAL A 343 19.77 7.78 -0.81
C VAL A 343 19.49 7.16 0.56
N ALA A 344 20.05 7.77 1.62
CA ALA A 344 19.81 7.38 3.02
C ALA A 344 18.32 7.50 3.42
N GLU A 345 17.67 8.59 3.02
CA GLU A 345 16.25 8.83 3.27
C GLU A 345 15.35 7.84 2.51
N ALA A 346 15.59 7.66 1.21
CA ALA A 346 14.84 6.72 0.38
C ALA A 346 14.87 5.29 0.94
N GLY A 347 16.06 4.77 1.29
CA GLY A 347 16.17 3.41 1.85
C GLY A 347 15.67 3.26 3.29
N ALA A 348 15.54 4.36 4.04
CA ALA A 348 14.81 4.36 5.31
C ALA A 348 13.28 4.44 5.14
N GLY A 349 12.79 4.69 3.92
CA GLY A 349 11.37 4.85 3.60
C GLY A 349 10.83 6.28 3.76
N PHE A 350 11.71 7.28 3.64
CA PHE A 350 11.33 8.67 3.42
C PHE A 350 11.36 9.00 1.92
N GLY A 351 11.03 10.24 1.56
CA GLY A 351 10.90 10.68 0.17
C GLY A 351 9.53 10.40 -0.45
N ALA A 352 9.41 10.61 -1.76
CA ALA A 352 8.15 10.58 -2.50
C ALA A 352 7.69 9.13 -2.78
N THR A 353 7.15 8.49 -1.73
CA THR A 353 6.51 7.17 -1.78
C THR A 353 5.00 7.29 -1.60
N LYS A 354 4.21 6.51 -2.34
CA LYS A 354 2.77 6.33 -2.11
C LYS A 354 2.38 4.88 -2.39
N LEU A 355 1.54 4.29 -1.54
CA LEU A 355 1.22 2.85 -1.58
C LEU A 355 -0.29 2.62 -1.43
N ASN A 356 -0.85 1.65 -2.17
CA ASN A 356 -2.23 1.19 -1.97
C ASN A 356 -2.28 -0.06 -1.07
N PRO A 357 -3.39 -0.31 -0.34
CA PRO A 357 -3.51 -1.44 0.59
C PRO A 357 -3.29 -2.83 -0.02
N VAL A 358 -3.81 -3.08 -1.22
CA VAL A 358 -3.63 -4.37 -1.93
C VAL A 358 -2.15 -4.62 -2.21
N HIS A 359 -1.42 -3.59 -2.66
CA HIS A 359 0.01 -3.68 -2.88
C HIS A 359 0.79 -3.86 -1.57
N ALA A 360 0.38 -3.21 -0.47
CA ALA A 360 0.98 -3.44 0.85
C ALA A 360 0.82 -4.90 1.32
N ALA A 361 -0.29 -5.56 1.00
CA ALA A 361 -0.48 -7.00 1.23
C ALA A 361 0.39 -7.85 0.28
N LEU A 362 0.54 -7.45 -0.99
CA LEU A 362 1.42 -8.15 -1.95
C LEU A 362 2.89 -8.16 -1.54
N LEU A 363 3.40 -7.14 -0.85
CA LEU A 363 4.79 -7.12 -0.35
C LEU A 363 5.05 -8.31 0.59
N SER A 364 4.13 -8.58 1.51
CA SER A 364 4.26 -9.69 2.45
C SER A 364 3.82 -11.03 1.85
N ALA A 365 2.82 -11.03 0.96
CA ALA A 365 2.45 -12.21 0.17
C ALA A 365 3.65 -12.75 -0.64
N THR A 366 4.41 -11.87 -1.30
CA THR A 366 5.60 -12.22 -2.09
C THR A 366 6.69 -12.86 -1.22
N VAL A 367 6.86 -12.36 0.01
CA VAL A 367 7.81 -12.91 0.98
C VAL A 367 7.37 -14.31 1.42
N ASN A 368 6.09 -14.50 1.76
CA ASN A 368 5.60 -15.81 2.19
C ASN A 368 5.55 -16.85 1.05
N ASN A 369 5.18 -16.44 -0.16
CA ASN A 369 5.18 -17.27 -1.36
C ASN A 369 6.59 -17.44 -1.97
N HIS A 370 7.60 -17.61 -1.10
CA HIS A 370 8.98 -17.97 -1.44
C HIS A 370 9.63 -17.06 -2.50
N GLY A 371 9.28 -15.77 -2.49
CA GLY A 371 9.79 -14.74 -3.39
C GLY A 371 9.04 -14.60 -4.71
N ILE A 372 7.91 -15.29 -4.90
CA ILE A 372 7.06 -15.21 -6.09
C ILE A 372 5.89 -14.27 -5.81
N MET A 373 5.74 -13.21 -6.60
CA MET A 373 4.56 -12.34 -6.52
C MET A 373 3.46 -12.86 -7.42
N MET A 374 2.26 -13.03 -6.86
CA MET A 374 1.04 -13.36 -7.60
C MET A 374 0.34 -12.08 -8.08
N ALA A 375 -0.34 -12.16 -9.23
CA ALA A 375 -1.24 -11.12 -9.69
C ALA A 375 -2.51 -11.15 -8.82
N PRO A 376 -2.87 -10.05 -8.14
CA PRO A 376 -4.03 -10.01 -7.27
C PRO A 376 -5.32 -10.05 -8.10
N TYR A 377 -6.32 -10.82 -7.68
CA TYR A 377 -7.62 -10.84 -8.36
C TYR A 377 -8.79 -10.94 -7.38
N LEU A 378 -9.92 -10.36 -7.77
CA LEU A 378 -11.14 -10.21 -6.97
C LEU A 378 -12.31 -11.08 -7.47
N VAL A 379 -12.36 -11.38 -8.77
CA VAL A 379 -13.46 -12.12 -9.40
C VAL A 379 -13.03 -13.58 -9.60
N GLU A 380 -13.66 -14.50 -8.88
CA GLU A 380 -13.44 -15.95 -9.03
C GLU A 380 -14.12 -16.49 -10.30
N ALA A 381 -15.34 -16.01 -10.60
CA ALA A 381 -16.09 -16.36 -11.81
C ALA A 381 -17.06 -15.26 -12.24
N ALA A 382 -17.44 -15.22 -13.52
CA ALA A 382 -18.48 -14.33 -14.02
C ALA A 382 -19.52 -15.08 -14.86
N TYR A 383 -20.78 -14.69 -14.67
CA TYR A 383 -21.95 -15.25 -15.33
C TYR A 383 -22.67 -14.15 -16.12
N ASN A 384 -23.12 -14.47 -17.33
CA ASN A 384 -23.89 -13.55 -18.18
C ASN A 384 -25.36 -13.44 -17.73
N SER A 385 -26.17 -12.68 -18.49
CA SER A 385 -27.63 -12.52 -18.29
C SER A 385 -28.38 -13.85 -18.21
N ASP A 386 -27.94 -14.84 -18.98
CA ASP A 386 -28.60 -16.14 -19.13
C ASP A 386 -28.15 -17.13 -18.04
N GLY A 387 -27.32 -16.67 -17.09
CA GLY A 387 -26.76 -17.47 -16.01
C GLY A 387 -25.58 -18.36 -16.43
N LYS A 388 -25.15 -18.32 -17.68
CA LYS A 388 -24.00 -19.10 -18.19
C LYS A 388 -22.69 -18.53 -17.68
N GLU A 389 -21.81 -19.40 -17.18
CA GLU A 389 -20.44 -19.04 -16.84
C GLU A 389 -19.65 -18.67 -18.10
N VAL A 390 -19.08 -17.46 -18.11
CA VAL A 390 -18.27 -16.92 -19.23
C VAL A 390 -16.81 -16.70 -18.83
N TYR A 391 -16.51 -16.63 -17.54
CA TYR A 391 -15.17 -16.44 -17.00
C TYR A 391 -15.00 -17.24 -15.71
N ARG A 392 -13.80 -17.80 -15.52
CA ARG A 392 -13.29 -18.33 -14.26
C ARG A 392 -11.83 -17.96 -14.12
N ALA A 393 -11.44 -17.42 -12.98
CA ALA A 393 -10.07 -17.01 -12.73
C ALA A 393 -9.12 -18.21 -12.66
N LYS A 394 -7.86 -17.96 -13.01
CA LYS A 394 -6.74 -18.86 -12.78
C LYS A 394 -5.61 -18.05 -12.13
N PRO A 395 -5.00 -18.53 -11.03
CA PRO A 395 -3.84 -17.89 -10.44
C PRO A 395 -2.73 -17.63 -11.46
N MET A 396 -2.14 -16.43 -11.43
CA MET A 396 -1.08 -16.01 -12.33
C MET A 396 0.09 -15.44 -11.52
N GLN A 397 1.30 -15.92 -11.81
CA GLN A 397 2.53 -15.33 -11.27
C GLN A 397 2.86 -14.05 -12.06
N ILE A 398 3.14 -12.94 -11.37
CA ILE A 398 3.84 -11.79 -11.97
C ILE A 398 5.30 -12.16 -12.20
N GLY A 399 5.90 -12.91 -11.27
CA GLY A 399 7.23 -13.50 -11.43
C GLY A 399 7.98 -13.67 -10.11
N ARG A 400 9.24 -14.10 -10.22
CA ARG A 400 10.18 -14.22 -9.10
C ARG A 400 10.83 -12.88 -8.78
N ILE A 401 10.40 -12.25 -7.71
CA ILE A 401 10.86 -10.94 -7.26
C ILE A 401 12.16 -11.04 -6.47
N ILE A 402 12.29 -12.07 -5.64
CA ILE A 402 13.46 -12.41 -4.83
C ILE A 402 13.69 -13.93 -4.83
N SER A 403 14.88 -14.37 -4.45
CA SER A 403 15.13 -15.80 -4.19
C SER A 403 14.33 -16.32 -2.98
N GLN A 404 14.10 -17.63 -2.94
CA GLN A 404 13.48 -18.29 -1.79
C GLN A 404 14.31 -18.14 -0.50
N GLN A 405 15.65 -18.11 -0.62
CA GLN A 405 16.54 -17.88 0.51
C GLN A 405 16.37 -16.46 1.07
N THR A 406 16.30 -15.44 0.21
CA THR A 406 16.01 -14.06 0.62
C THR A 406 14.63 -13.95 1.26
N ALA A 407 13.62 -14.59 0.69
CA ALA A 407 12.27 -14.61 1.23
C ALA A 407 12.23 -15.15 2.68
N SER A 408 12.84 -16.32 2.94
CA SER A 408 12.96 -16.91 4.28
C SER A 408 13.75 -16.02 5.26
N LYS A 409 14.83 -15.38 4.79
CA LYS A 409 15.57 -14.38 5.58
C LYS A 409 14.67 -13.19 5.95
N ILE A 410 13.84 -12.68 5.03
CA ILE A 410 12.91 -11.57 5.31
C ILE A 410 11.79 -12.00 6.27
N GLU A 411 11.24 -13.22 6.16
CA GLU A 411 10.26 -13.73 7.15
C GLU A 411 10.85 -13.68 8.57
N THR A 412 12.14 -14.00 8.73
CA THR A 412 12.85 -13.89 10.02
C THR A 412 12.95 -12.43 10.50
N LEU A 413 13.19 -11.46 9.59
CA LEU A 413 13.15 -10.03 9.94
C LEU A 413 11.73 -9.59 10.34
N MET A 414 10.71 -10.10 9.65
CA MET A 414 9.30 -9.78 9.87
C MET A 414 8.79 -10.35 11.20
N LEU A 415 9.23 -11.53 11.61
CA LEU A 415 9.00 -12.07 12.94
C LEU A 415 9.62 -11.16 14.03
N ALA A 416 10.79 -10.57 13.78
CA ALA A 416 11.43 -9.67 14.75
C ALA A 416 10.62 -8.37 15.01
N THR A 417 9.82 -7.88 14.06
CA THR A 417 8.86 -6.78 14.30
C THR A 417 7.80 -7.15 15.35
N ILE A 418 7.42 -8.43 15.42
CA ILE A 418 6.43 -8.96 16.36
C ILE A 418 7.07 -9.36 17.69
N SER A 419 8.14 -10.16 17.70
CA SER A 419 8.72 -10.71 18.93
C SER A 419 9.44 -9.68 19.81
N SER A 420 10.12 -8.71 19.20
CA SER A 420 11.00 -7.74 19.89
C SER A 420 10.83 -6.28 19.42
N GLY A 421 10.15 -6.07 18.29
CA GLY A 421 10.12 -4.79 17.58
C GLY A 421 8.89 -3.90 17.84
N THR A 422 8.58 -3.08 16.84
CA THR A 422 7.56 -2.01 16.91
C THR A 422 6.14 -2.50 17.21
N SER A 423 5.83 -3.76 16.91
CA SER A 423 4.51 -4.37 17.10
C SER A 423 4.40 -5.28 18.33
N ARG A 424 5.49 -5.52 19.08
CA ARG A 424 5.51 -6.45 20.22
C ARG A 424 4.39 -6.24 21.23
N ARG A 425 4.18 -5.00 21.67
CA ARG A 425 3.13 -4.67 22.66
C ARG A 425 1.70 -4.88 22.12
N THR A 426 1.52 -4.85 20.80
CA THR A 426 0.22 -5.05 20.16
C THR A 426 -0.13 -6.53 20.07
N PHE A 427 0.81 -7.38 19.67
CA PHE A 427 0.56 -8.81 19.41
C PHE A 427 0.78 -9.72 20.64
N HIS A 428 1.55 -9.30 21.64
CA HIS A 428 1.70 -10.03 22.92
C HIS A 428 0.77 -9.50 24.03
N LYS A 429 -0.37 -8.89 23.69
CA LYS A 429 -1.28 -8.32 24.69
C LYS A 429 -2.10 -9.43 25.36
N ALA A 430 -2.15 -9.47 26.69
CA ALA A 430 -2.97 -10.46 27.41
C ALA A 430 -4.43 -10.46 26.89
N GLY A 431 -4.94 -11.65 26.55
CA GLY A 431 -6.25 -11.85 25.93
C GLY A 431 -6.24 -11.98 24.40
N THR A 432 -5.17 -11.59 23.69
CA THR A 432 -5.04 -11.88 22.26
C THR A 432 -4.59 -13.32 22.06
N ARG A 433 -5.54 -14.23 21.75
CA ARG A 433 -5.29 -15.68 21.56
C ARG A 433 -4.48 -16.06 20.30
N ALA A 434 -3.89 -15.09 19.62
CA ALA A 434 -2.95 -15.35 18.53
C ALA A 434 -1.60 -15.77 19.12
N ASP A 435 -0.97 -16.82 18.58
CA ASP A 435 0.41 -17.09 18.91
C ASP A 435 1.28 -16.07 18.16
N ALA A 436 1.92 -15.17 18.90
CA ALA A 436 2.72 -14.11 18.31
C ALA A 436 3.95 -14.64 17.54
N ASN A 437 4.34 -15.91 17.74
CA ASN A 437 5.41 -16.57 16.99
C ASN A 437 4.95 -17.03 15.58
N GLU A 438 3.64 -17.17 15.36
CA GLU A 438 3.03 -17.49 14.07
C GLU A 438 2.89 -16.26 13.17
N ILE A 439 3.32 -15.07 13.59
CA ILE A 439 3.03 -13.81 12.88
C ILE A 439 4.33 -13.09 12.52
N GLY A 440 4.41 -12.67 11.26
CA GLY A 440 5.45 -11.75 10.77
C GLY A 440 4.83 -10.45 10.27
N GLY A 441 5.53 -9.32 10.41
CA GLY A 441 5.10 -8.08 9.78
C GLY A 441 6.17 -7.00 9.65
N LYS A 442 5.79 -5.89 9.04
CA LYS A 442 6.52 -4.62 9.05
C LYS A 442 5.53 -3.49 9.33
N THR A 443 5.88 -2.62 10.28
CA THR A 443 5.15 -1.35 10.50
C THR A 443 5.71 -0.22 9.64
N GLY A 444 4.84 0.65 9.15
CA GLY A 444 5.18 1.99 8.66
C GLY A 444 4.49 3.06 9.49
N THR A 445 5.11 4.22 9.65
CA THR A 445 4.53 5.40 10.31
C THR A 445 5.13 6.65 9.67
N LEU A 446 4.29 7.55 9.16
CA LEU A 446 4.73 8.86 8.66
C LEU A 446 3.57 9.87 8.82
N LEU A 447 3.91 11.14 9.06
CA LEU A 447 2.94 12.22 8.95
C LEU A 447 2.57 12.41 7.48
N ASP A 448 1.34 12.86 7.22
CA ASP A 448 0.97 13.33 5.89
C ASP A 448 1.84 14.56 5.54
N PRO A 449 2.51 14.57 4.37
CA PRO A 449 3.34 15.71 3.97
C PRO A 449 2.54 16.98 3.70
N GLU A 450 1.27 16.85 3.32
CA GLU A 450 0.35 17.94 2.98
C GLU A 450 -0.42 18.42 4.23
N ASN A 451 -0.72 17.53 5.19
CA ASN A 451 -1.40 17.88 6.45
C ASN A 451 -0.78 17.20 7.68
N ARG A 452 0.14 17.89 8.38
CA ARG A 452 0.89 17.30 9.51
C ARG A 452 0.06 16.95 10.75
N ASP A 453 -1.22 17.31 10.83
CA ASP A 453 -2.11 16.82 11.90
C ASP A 453 -2.58 15.38 11.64
N VAL A 454 -2.40 14.86 10.42
CA VAL A 454 -2.72 13.50 10.02
C VAL A 454 -1.48 12.61 10.11
N LEU A 455 -1.62 11.50 10.84
CA LEU A 455 -0.61 10.44 10.93
C LEU A 455 -1.10 9.21 10.16
N TYR A 456 -0.37 8.80 9.14
CA TYR A 456 -0.54 7.49 8.53
C TYR A 456 0.26 6.45 9.31
N THR A 457 -0.40 5.33 9.60
CA THR A 457 0.23 4.12 10.10
C THR A 457 -0.09 2.96 9.19
N TRP A 458 0.88 2.06 9.03
CA TRP A 458 0.82 0.88 8.17
C TRP A 458 1.18 -0.37 8.93
N PHE A 459 0.59 -1.49 8.53
CA PHE A 459 1.06 -2.83 8.84
C PHE A 459 0.92 -3.71 7.59
N SER A 460 2.04 -4.28 7.15
CA SER A 460 2.09 -5.35 6.14
C SER A 460 2.58 -6.61 6.83
N GLY A 461 1.88 -7.74 6.71
CA GLY A 461 2.20 -8.94 7.48
C GLY A 461 1.64 -10.24 6.93
N ILE A 462 1.97 -11.34 7.62
CA ILE A 462 1.65 -12.74 7.27
C ILE A 462 1.22 -13.46 8.56
N ALA A 463 0.18 -14.30 8.49
CA ALA A 463 -0.11 -15.30 9.51
C ALA A 463 -0.93 -16.50 8.94
N PRO A 464 -0.72 -17.73 9.42
CA PRO A 464 0.45 -18.17 10.18
C PRO A 464 1.70 -18.14 9.28
N LEU A 465 2.89 -17.89 9.83
CA LEU A 465 4.16 -18.13 9.14
C LEU A 465 4.35 -19.64 8.90
N ASN A 466 5.05 -20.01 7.83
CA ASN A 466 5.35 -21.40 7.46
C ASN A 466 4.12 -22.34 7.35
N SER A 467 2.93 -21.81 7.02
CA SER A 467 1.69 -22.58 6.90
C SER A 467 1.24 -22.72 5.45
N PRO A 468 0.61 -23.84 5.06
CA PRO A 468 -0.07 -23.90 3.77
C PRO A 468 -1.29 -22.96 3.69
N ASN A 469 -1.83 -22.53 4.84
CA ASN A 469 -2.97 -21.64 4.99
C ASN A 469 -2.53 -20.24 5.47
N SER A 470 -1.36 -19.76 5.03
CA SER A 470 -0.95 -18.38 5.30
C SER A 470 -1.87 -17.39 4.59
N ILE A 471 -2.27 -16.31 5.26
CA ILE A 471 -2.82 -15.10 4.64
C ILE A 471 -1.82 -13.95 4.78
N ALA A 472 -1.75 -13.11 3.75
CA ALA A 472 -1.04 -11.83 3.79
C ALA A 472 -2.02 -10.68 4.02
N ILE A 473 -1.66 -9.73 4.89
CA ILE A 473 -2.50 -8.58 5.24
C ILE A 473 -1.76 -7.25 4.99
N GLY A 474 -2.45 -6.28 4.42
CA GLY A 474 -1.98 -4.91 4.20
C GLY A 474 -3.01 -3.91 4.75
N THR A 475 -2.71 -3.30 5.89
CA THR A 475 -3.59 -2.35 6.57
C THR A 475 -2.97 -0.95 6.60
N VAL A 476 -3.76 0.06 6.24
CA VAL A 476 -3.46 1.49 6.43
C VAL A 476 -4.51 2.14 7.33
N VAL A 477 -4.06 3.04 8.20
CA VAL A 477 -4.93 3.89 9.02
C VAL A 477 -4.39 5.31 9.03
N ALA A 478 -5.24 6.28 8.66
CA ALA A 478 -5.06 7.69 8.90
C ALA A 478 -5.77 8.09 10.20
N SER A 479 -5.03 8.63 11.16
CA SER A 479 -5.56 9.12 12.44
C SER A 479 -5.08 10.55 12.74
N PRO A 480 -5.83 11.32 13.55
CA PRO A 480 -5.31 12.56 14.11
C PRO A 480 -4.08 12.27 14.98
N GLN A 481 -3.07 13.14 14.95
CA GLN A 481 -1.81 12.92 15.67
C GLN A 481 -1.99 12.78 17.20
N ASN A 482 -3.04 13.40 17.76
CA ASN A 482 -3.36 13.34 19.20
C ASN A 482 -4.17 12.09 19.63
N TRP A 483 -4.76 11.34 18.69
CA TRP A 483 -5.53 10.11 18.95
C TRP A 483 -5.20 9.04 17.92
N VAL A 484 -4.12 8.29 18.16
CA VAL A 484 -3.57 7.34 17.17
C VAL A 484 -4.12 5.94 17.38
N VAL A 485 -5.06 5.53 16.52
CA VAL A 485 -5.28 4.09 16.24
C VAL A 485 -4.20 3.65 15.25
N ARG A 486 -3.51 2.55 15.56
CA ARG A 486 -2.46 2.01 14.68
C ARG A 486 -3.04 0.92 13.77
N ALA A 487 -2.65 0.94 12.50
CA ALA A 487 -2.92 -0.14 11.55
C ALA A 487 -2.53 -1.53 12.09
N SER A 488 -1.43 -1.63 12.84
CA SER A 488 -1.02 -2.89 13.47
C SER A 488 -2.02 -3.44 14.48
N SER A 489 -2.83 -2.60 15.13
CA SER A 489 -3.88 -3.03 16.06
C SER A 489 -5.13 -3.55 15.34
N VAL A 490 -5.51 -2.90 14.23
CA VAL A 490 -6.59 -3.37 13.35
C VAL A 490 -6.20 -4.72 12.71
N ALA A 491 -4.99 -4.80 12.16
CA ALA A 491 -4.45 -6.04 11.60
C ALA A 491 -4.33 -7.15 12.65
N GLN A 492 -3.79 -6.86 13.85
CA GLN A 492 -3.67 -7.85 14.92
C GLN A 492 -5.00 -8.50 15.28
N THR A 493 -6.08 -7.70 15.36
CA THR A 493 -7.37 -8.24 15.80
C THR A 493 -8.00 -9.11 14.69
N THR A 494 -7.88 -8.68 13.43
CA THR A 494 -8.30 -9.45 12.25
C THR A 494 -7.54 -10.79 12.14
N LEU A 495 -6.20 -10.77 12.26
CA LEU A 495 -5.37 -11.97 12.25
C LEU A 495 -5.65 -12.89 13.45
N ALA A 496 -5.96 -12.33 14.62
CA ALA A 496 -6.27 -13.10 15.81
C ALA A 496 -7.64 -13.79 15.75
N ASP A 497 -8.58 -13.31 14.93
CA ASP A 497 -9.81 -14.04 14.64
C ASP A 497 -9.57 -15.14 13.60
N TYR A 498 -8.85 -14.83 12.52
CA TYR A 498 -8.45 -15.84 11.52
C TYR A 498 -7.74 -17.05 12.14
N LEU A 499 -6.72 -16.82 12.97
CA LEU A 499 -5.97 -17.90 13.65
C LEU A 499 -6.82 -18.73 14.64
N LYS A 500 -7.96 -18.21 15.13
CA LYS A 500 -8.90 -19.00 15.94
C LYS A 500 -9.73 -19.94 15.06
N PHE A 501 -10.15 -19.49 13.88
CA PHE A 501 -10.91 -20.30 12.94
C PHE A 501 -10.06 -21.47 12.43
N GLU A 502 -8.85 -21.21 11.93
CA GLU A 502 -7.88 -22.25 11.52
C GLU A 502 -7.63 -23.30 12.62
N LYS A 503 -7.50 -22.86 13.88
CA LYS A 503 -7.29 -23.74 15.05
C LYS A 503 -8.53 -24.51 15.49
N ASN A 504 -9.72 -24.10 15.06
CA ASN A 504 -10.96 -24.85 15.28
C ASN A 504 -11.17 -25.87 14.15
N ASP A 505 -11.02 -25.47 12.89
CA ASP A 505 -11.23 -26.35 11.73
C ASP A 505 -10.24 -27.51 11.71
N SER A 506 -8.96 -27.26 12.00
CA SER A 506 -7.95 -28.32 12.16
C SER A 506 -8.30 -29.33 13.27
N ARG A 507 -8.92 -28.89 14.37
CA ARG A 507 -9.39 -29.77 15.47
C ARG A 507 -10.68 -30.52 15.14
N VAL A 508 -11.50 -30.00 14.24
CA VAL A 508 -12.67 -30.72 13.72
C VAL A 508 -12.19 -31.81 12.76
N ALA A 509 -11.30 -31.47 11.81
CA ALA A 509 -10.69 -32.43 10.90
C ALA A 509 -9.93 -33.56 11.60
N SER A 510 -9.25 -33.27 12.73
CA SER A 510 -8.54 -34.27 13.54
C SER A 510 -9.44 -35.08 14.49
N ARG A 511 -10.76 -34.91 14.43
CA ARG A 511 -11.77 -35.69 15.19
C ARG A 511 -12.71 -36.48 14.29
N SER A 512 -12.69 -36.21 12.98
CA SER A 512 -13.43 -36.93 11.95
C SER A 512 -12.60 -38.01 11.25
N ASN A 513 -11.30 -38.09 11.59
CA ASN A 513 -10.36 -39.15 11.24
C ASN A 513 -10.01 -39.94 12.52
#